data_AF-A0A956FST0-F1
#
_entry.id   AF-A0A956FST0-F1
#
_cell.length_a   1.000
_cell.length_b   1.000
_cell.length_c   1.000
_cell.angle_alpha   90.00
_cell.angle_beta   90.00
_cell.angle_gamma   90.00
#
_symmetry.space_group_name_H-M   'P 1'
#
loop_
_entity.id
_entity.type
_entity.pdbx_description
1 polymer ?
#
loop_
_entity_poly.entity_id
_entity_poly.type
_entity_poly.pdbx_seq_one_letter_code
_entity_poly.pdbx_strand_id
1 'polypeptide(L)'
;HPSFVMSNSFTNQVLAQIALWTEPEKYAVGRVDVLPKHLDEEVARLHLGKLGVKLTKLSAKQADYLKLPVEGPYKPDYYRY
;
A
#
# COMPACT_ATOMS: atom_id res chain seq x y z
N HIS A 1 5.05 1.94 20.93
CA HIS A 1 5.19 0.82 19.96
C HIS A 1 6.66 0.66 19.60
N PRO A 2 7.16 -0.58 19.37
CA PRO A 2 8.52 -0.81 18.90
C PRO A 2 8.82 -0.14 17.55
N SER A 3 10.08 0.23 17.31
CA SER A 3 10.48 1.01 16.13
C SER A 3 10.07 0.37 14.80
N PHE A 4 10.14 -0.97 14.68
CA PHE A 4 9.76 -1.67 13.45
C PHE A 4 8.27 -1.55 13.14
N VAL A 5 7.41 -1.56 14.17
CA VAL A 5 5.97 -1.35 13.99
C VAL A 5 5.72 0.11 13.58
N MET A 6 6.38 1.06 14.23
CA MET A 6 6.27 2.49 13.91
C MET A 6 6.78 2.84 12.51
N SER A 7 7.73 2.08 11.97
CA SER A 7 8.23 2.25 10.60
C SER A 7 7.12 2.17 9.56
N ASN A 8 6.14 1.27 9.74
CA ASN A 8 4.97 1.17 8.85
C ASN A 8 4.12 2.45 8.93
N SER A 9 3.77 2.88 10.14
CA SER A 9 2.97 4.09 10.37
C SER A 9 3.65 5.35 9.83
N PHE A 10 4.96 5.50 10.06
CA PHE A 10 5.70 6.68 9.63
C PHE A 10 5.95 6.70 8.11
N THR A 11 6.10 5.54 7.47
CA THR A 11 6.17 5.48 6.01
C THR A 11 4.85 5.97 5.40
N ASN A 12 3.70 5.51 5.93
CA ASN A 12 2.38 6.00 5.51
C ASN A 12 2.21 7.51 5.74
N GLN A 13 2.67 8.04 6.87
CA GLN A 13 2.62 9.48 7.13
C GLN A 13 3.45 10.28 6.14
N VAL A 14 4.67 9.84 5.81
CA VAL A 14 5.53 10.51 4.82
C VAL A 14 4.88 10.50 3.44
N LEU A 15 4.33 9.37 3.00
CA LEU A 15 3.61 9.28 1.72
C LEU A 15 2.40 10.21 1.68
N ALA A 16 1.63 10.29 2.76
CA ALA A 16 0.51 11.22 2.87
C ALA A 16 0.96 12.69 2.82
N GLN A 17 2.05 13.03 3.51
CA GLN A 17 2.61 14.39 3.46
C GLN A 17 3.11 14.76 2.06
N ILE A 18 3.77 13.83 1.37
CA ILE A 18 4.19 14.02 -0.02
C ILE A 18 2.96 14.29 -0.89
N ALA A 19 1.94 13.43 -0.84
CA ALA A 19 0.75 13.58 -1.68
C ALA A 19 0.00 14.89 -1.44
N LEU A 20 -0.19 15.28 -0.16
CA LEU A 20 -0.81 16.57 0.19
C LEU A 20 0.00 17.78 -0.29
N TRP A 21 1.33 17.65 -0.32
CA TRP A 21 2.22 18.72 -0.75
C TRP A 21 2.33 18.83 -2.27
N THR A 22 2.41 17.71 -2.98
CA THR A 22 2.68 17.68 -4.42
C THR A 22 1.41 17.69 -5.28
N GLU A 23 0.29 17.24 -4.74
CA GLU A 23 -0.99 17.10 -5.46
C GLU A 23 -2.17 17.71 -4.65
N PRO A 24 -2.03 18.94 -4.12
CA PRO A 24 -3.03 19.54 -3.22
C PRO A 24 -4.41 19.65 -3.87
N GLU A 25 -4.49 19.81 -5.20
CA GLU A 25 -5.74 19.90 -5.95
C GLU A 25 -6.60 18.63 -5.88
N LYS A 26 -6.01 17.47 -5.54
CA LYS A 26 -6.74 16.21 -5.37
C LYS A 26 -7.47 16.13 -4.03
N TYR A 27 -7.12 16.99 -3.06
CA TYR A 27 -7.58 16.90 -1.68
C TYR A 27 -8.38 18.14 -1.26
N ALA A 28 -9.69 17.96 -1.04
CA ALA A 28 -10.58 19.04 -0.64
C ALA A 28 -10.53 19.30 0.87
N VAL A 29 -10.50 20.58 1.28
CA VAL A 29 -10.58 20.97 2.69
C VAL A 29 -11.89 20.46 3.30
N GLY A 30 -11.80 19.79 4.46
CA GLY A 30 -12.94 19.21 5.16
C GLY A 30 -13.33 17.80 4.73
N ARG A 31 -12.70 17.24 3.68
CA ARG A 31 -12.81 15.83 3.32
C ARG A 31 -11.71 15.01 4.03
N VAL A 32 -12.07 13.82 4.49
CA VAL A 32 -11.11 12.85 5.03
C VAL A 32 -10.85 11.81 3.94
N ASP A 33 -9.60 11.74 3.49
CA ASP A 33 -9.16 10.79 2.47
C ASP A 33 -8.22 9.74 3.08
N VAL A 34 -8.16 8.57 2.43
CA VAL A 34 -7.21 7.49 2.74
C VAL A 34 -6.28 7.27 1.57
N LEU A 35 -5.04 6.84 1.84
CA LEU A 35 -4.09 6.50 0.78
C LEU A 35 -4.62 5.32 -0.07
N PRO A 36 -4.36 5.32 -1.38
CA PRO A 36 -4.76 4.22 -2.26
C PRO A 36 -4.08 2.91 -1.87
N LYS A 37 -4.78 1.78 -2.07
CA LYS A 37 -4.37 0.44 -1.63
C LYS A 37 -2.98 0.01 -2.10
N HIS A 38 -2.58 0.39 -3.32
CA HIS A 38 -1.26 0.02 -3.84
C HIS A 38 -0.09 0.60 -3.01
N LEU A 39 -0.27 1.78 -2.41
CA LEU A 39 0.75 2.37 -1.53
C LEU A 39 0.83 1.61 -0.21
N ASP A 40 -0.31 1.17 0.34
CA ASP A 40 -0.31 0.35 1.56
C ASP A 40 0.35 -1.02 1.31
N GLU A 41 0.10 -1.64 0.14
CA GLU A 41 0.80 -2.85 -0.28
C GLU A 41 2.31 -2.62 -0.48
N GLU A 42 2.72 -1.46 -0.98
CA GLU A 42 4.13 -1.08 -1.12
C GLU A 42 4.80 -0.93 0.25
N VAL A 43 4.15 -0.25 1.20
CA VAL A 43 4.64 -0.13 2.58
C VAL A 43 4.83 -1.52 3.18
N ALA A 44 3.84 -2.41 3.07
CA ALA A 44 3.96 -3.78 3.58
C ALA A 44 5.15 -4.51 2.92
N ARG A 45 5.30 -4.41 1.59
CA ARG A 45 6.36 -5.06 0.80
C ARG A 45 7.75 -4.62 1.24
N LEU A 46 7.96 -3.34 1.54
CA LEU A 46 9.25 -2.79 2.01
C LEU A 46 9.70 -3.39 3.35
N HIS A 47 8.76 -3.81 4.20
CA HIS A 47 9.07 -4.36 5.53
C HIS A 47 9.33 -5.87 5.52
N LEU A 48 8.88 -6.61 4.50
CA LEU A 48 9.00 -8.08 4.42
C LEU A 48 10.46 -8.57 4.45
N GLY A 49 11.36 -7.86 3.77
CA GLY A 49 12.77 -8.25 3.66
C GLY A 49 13.48 -8.28 5.02
N LYS A 50 13.14 -7.35 5.92
CA LYS A 50 13.71 -7.30 7.27
C LYS A 50 13.31 -8.50 8.13
N LEU A 51 12.15 -9.10 7.85
CA LEU A 51 11.63 -10.28 8.51
C LEU A 51 12.07 -11.60 7.82
N GLY A 52 12.83 -11.52 6.72
CA GLY A 52 13.21 -12.69 5.92
C GLY A 52 12.03 -13.34 5.18
N VAL A 53 10.91 -12.63 5.02
CA VAL A 53 9.72 -13.16 4.34
C VAL A 53 9.96 -13.17 2.83
N LYS A 54 9.60 -14.29 2.19
CA LYS A 54 9.63 -14.45 0.74
C LYS A 54 8.22 -14.44 0.19
N LEU A 55 7.89 -13.42 -0.60
CA LEU A 55 6.58 -13.29 -1.22
C LEU A 55 6.51 -14.11 -2.51
N THR A 56 5.47 -14.93 -2.66
CA THR A 56 5.18 -15.63 -3.91
C THR A 56 4.76 -14.64 -4.99
N LYS A 57 5.20 -14.85 -6.23
CA LYS A 57 4.78 -14.05 -7.39
C LYS A 57 3.72 -14.80 -8.19
N LEU A 58 2.66 -14.09 -8.59
CA LEU A 58 1.67 -14.63 -9.51
C LEU A 58 2.30 -14.84 -10.88
N SER A 59 2.01 -15.98 -11.50
CA SER A 59 2.22 -16.14 -12.95
C SER A 59 1.14 -15.40 -13.73
N ALA A 60 1.41 -15.06 -14.99
CA ALA A 60 0.43 -14.41 -15.87
C ALA A 60 -0.91 -15.18 -15.92
N LYS A 61 -0.86 -16.51 -16.01
CA LYS A 61 -2.05 -17.36 -16.00
C LYS A 61 -2.87 -17.25 -14.71
N GLN A 62 -2.21 -17.14 -13.56
CA GLN A 62 -2.90 -16.97 -12.27
C GLN A 62 -3.50 -15.57 -12.13
N ALA A 63 -2.77 -14.55 -12.57
CA ALA A 63 -3.23 -13.17 -12.59
C ALA A 63 -4.49 -13.02 -13.47
N ASP A 64 -4.47 -13.57 -14.68
CA ASP A 64 -5.63 -13.59 -15.59
C ASP A 64 -6.81 -14.35 -14.99
N TYR A 65 -6.56 -15.51 -14.37
CA TYR A 65 -7.59 -16.31 -13.71
C TYR A 65 -8.28 -15.54 -12.57
N LEU A 66 -7.50 -14.81 -11.78
CA LEU A 66 -8.00 -14.00 -10.66
C LEU A 66 -8.54 -12.64 -11.11
N LYS A 67 -8.31 -12.25 -12.37
CA LYS A 67 -8.57 -10.91 -12.91
C LYS A 67 -7.90 -9.80 -12.09
N LEU A 68 -6.66 -10.04 -11.69
CA LEU A 68 -5.84 -9.10 -10.93
C LEU A 68 -4.51 -8.85 -11.67
N PRO A 69 -3.91 -7.65 -11.57
CA PRO A 69 -2.55 -7.45 -12.05
C PRO A 69 -1.55 -8.30 -11.26
N VAL A 70 -0.45 -8.70 -11.91
CA VAL A 70 0.63 -9.48 -11.25
C VAL A 70 1.25 -8.70 -10.07
N GLU A 71 1.31 -7.37 -10.17
CA GLU A 71 1.90 -6.49 -9.16
C GLU A 71 0.88 -5.92 -8.15
N GLY A 72 -0.40 -6.29 -8.28
CA GLY A 72 -1.48 -5.78 -7.43
C GLY A 72 -2.18 -4.53 -8.01
N PRO A 73 -3.14 -3.93 -7.28
CA PRO A 73 -3.60 -4.33 -5.95
C PRO A 73 -4.23 -5.73 -5.93
N TYR A 74 -3.97 -6.49 -4.87
CA TYR A 74 -4.36 -7.91 -4.78
C TYR A 74 -5.73 -8.15 -4.13
N LYS A 75 -6.40 -7.09 -3.66
CA LYS A 75 -7.67 -7.13 -2.95
C LYS A 75 -8.57 -5.96 -3.35
N PRO A 76 -9.90 -6.15 -3.36
CA PRO A 76 -10.84 -5.06 -3.58
C PRO A 76 -10.87 -4.08 -2.41
N ASP A 77 -11.41 -2.87 -2.63
CA ASP A 77 -11.39 -1.79 -1.63
C ASP A 77 -12.16 -2.12 -0.35
N TYR A 78 -13.24 -2.87 -0.44
CA TYR A 78 -14.05 -3.29 0.72
C TYR A 78 -13.45 -4.46 1.51
N TYR A 79 -12.29 -4.99 1.10
CA TYR A 79 -11.61 -6.06 1.81
C TYR A 79 -11.04 -5.55 3.13
N ARG A 80 -11.14 -6.36 4.19
CA ARG A 80 -10.86 -5.91 5.57
C ARG A 80 -9.42 -6.06 6.03
N TYR A 81 -8.54 -6.73 5.26
CA TYR A 81 -7.08 -6.82 5.47
C TYR A 81 -6.34 -7.08 4.15
#